data_AF-A0A383F5I3-F1
#
_entry.id   AF-A0A383F5I3-F1
#
_cell.length_a   1.000
_cell.length_b   1.000
_cell.length_c   1.000
_cell.angle_alpha   90.00
_cell.angle_beta   90.00
_cell.angle_gamma   90.00
#
_symmetry.space_group_name_H-M   'P 1'
#
loop_
_entity.id
_entity.type
_entity.pdbx_description
1 polymer ?
#
loop_
_entity_poly.entity_id
_entity_poly.type
_entity_poly.pdbx_seq_one_letter_code
_entity_poly.pdbx_strand_id
1 'polypeptide(L)' 'MPVESEMEDDYILYKVLCDYCDEKYNIKCVSETIDYCPFCGNMVEDLTRGDRYNDENSWN' A
#
# COMPACT_ATOMS: atom_id res chain seq x y z
N MET A 1 -6.10 2.74 6.55
CA MET A 1 -6.36 3.34 5.22
C MET A 1 -6.66 2.22 4.26
N PRO A 2 -7.78 2.23 3.54
CA PRO A 2 -8.05 1.23 2.51
C PRO A 2 -7.04 1.40 1.35
N VAL A 3 -6.48 0.28 0.90
CA VAL A 3 -5.50 0.21 -0.17
C VAL A 3 -5.93 -0.86 -1.17
N GLU A 4 -5.99 -0.51 -2.45
CA GLU A 4 -6.19 -1.47 -3.54
C GLU A 4 -4.87 -1.62 -4.31
N SER A 5 -4.39 -2.85 -4.53
CA SER A 5 -3.14 -3.11 -5.24
C SER A 5 -3.39 -3.76 -6.61
N GLU A 6 -2.83 -3.18 -7.67
CA GLU A 6 -2.79 -3.76 -9.01
C GLU A 6 -1.34 -4.15 -9.34
N MET A 7 -1.11 -5.40 -9.76
CA MET A 7 0.21 -5.84 -10.23
C MET A 7 0.32 -5.56 -11.73
N GLU A 8 1.29 -4.74 -12.12
CA GLU A 8 1.79 -4.64 -13.50
C GLU A 8 3.12 -5.39 -13.61
N ASP A 9 3.51 -5.80 -14.83
CA ASP A 9 4.64 -6.70 -15.11
C ASP A 9 5.97 -6.38 -14.36
N ASP A 10 6.24 -5.11 -14.04
CA ASP A 10 7.49 -4.65 -13.40
C ASP A 10 7.28 -3.91 -12.06
N TYR A 11 6.05 -3.67 -11.61
CA TYR A 11 5.76 -2.95 -10.35
C TYR A 11 4.35 -3.18 -9.81
N ILE A 12 4.15 -2.93 -8.51
CA ILE A 12 2.83 -2.95 -7.88
C ILE A 12 2.32 -1.51 -7.72
N LEU A 13 1.14 -1.23 -8.26
CA LEU A 13 0.45 0.04 -8.11
C LEU A 13 -0.55 -0.04 -6.95
N TYR A 14 -0.29 0.71 -5.89
CA TYR A 14 -1.21 0.82 -4.75
C TYR A 14 -2.05 2.09 -4.87
N LYS A 15 -3.36 1.94 -5.02
CA LYS A 15 -4.34 3.02 -4.92
C LYS A 15 -4.69 3.21 -3.45
N VAL A 16 -4.26 4.32 -2.88
CA VAL A 16 -4.48 4.64 -1.47
C VAL A 16 -5.48 5.78 -1.35
N LEU A 17 -6.50 5.58 -0.50
CA LEU A 17 -7.39 6.65 -0.04
C LEU A 17 -6.98 7.03 1.39
N CYS A 18 -6.56 8.28 1.58
CA CYS A 18 -6.21 8.76 2.90
C CYS A 18 -7.47 9.01 3.74
N ASP A 19 -7.54 8.40 4.91
CA ASP A 19 -8.66 8.58 5.85
C ASP A 19 -8.66 9.97 6.53
N TYR A 20 -7.50 10.65 6.53
CA TYR A 20 -7.33 11.94 7.21
C TYR A 20 -7.69 13.15 6.37
N CYS A 21 -7.44 13.08 5.06
CA CYS A 21 -7.68 14.19 4.15
C CYS A 21 -8.59 13.82 2.98
N ASP A 22 -9.12 12.60 2.97
CA ASP A 22 -10.01 12.04 1.93
C ASP A 22 -9.43 12.07 0.50
N GLU A 23 -8.13 12.35 0.38
CA GLU A 23 -7.44 12.43 -0.91
C GLU A 23 -7.00 11.05 -1.39
N LYS A 24 -7.16 10.83 -2.69
CA LYS A 24 -6.78 9.59 -3.37
C LYS A 24 -5.47 9.79 -4.13
N TYR A 25 -4.54 8.85 -3.97
CA TYR A 25 -3.25 8.86 -4.66
C TYR A 25 -2.81 7.45 -4.99
N ASN A 26 -1.88 7.36 -5.93
CA ASN A 26 -1.34 6.08 -6.39
C ASN A 26 0.15 6.04 -6.06
N ILE A 27 0.58 4.91 -5.52
CA ILE A 27 1.96 4.67 -5.10
C ILE A 27 2.50 3.55 -5.96
N LYS A 28 3.58 3.84 -6.67
CA LYS A 28 4.31 2.83 -7.45
C LYS A 28 5.36 2.21 -6.55
N CYS A 29 5.09 0.99 -6.09
CA CYS A 29 6.03 0.27 -5.25
C CYS A 29 6.83 -0.72 -6.11
N VAL A 30 8.15 -0.56 -6.07
CA VAL A 30 9.11 -1.50 -6.66
C VAL A 30 9.82 -2.31 -5.55
N SER A 31 9.64 -1.92 -4.27
CA SER A 31 10.23 -2.55 -3.09
C SER A 31 9.51 -2.10 -1.80
N GLU A 32 9.61 -2.88 -0.71
CA GLU A 32 8.97 -2.66 0.60
C GLU A 32 9.39 -1.32 1.24
N THR A 33 8.69 -0.24 0.88
CA THR A 33 8.99 1.10 1.37
C THR A 33 7.82 1.66 2.17
N ILE A 34 8.16 2.34 3.26
CA ILE A 34 7.20 3.14 4.03
C ILE A 34 6.95 4.41 3.23
N ASP A 35 5.70 4.62 2.85
CA ASP A 35 5.28 5.84 2.15
C ASP A 35 4.40 6.71 3.06
N TYR A 36 4.29 7.99 2.70
CA TYR A 36 3.52 8.99 3.45
C TYR A 36 2.55 9.65 2.49
N CYS A 37 1.33 9.93 2.96
CA CYS A 37 0.36 10.65 2.16
C CYS A 37 0.96 12.01 1.71
N PRO A 38 1.04 12.28 0.40
CA PRO A 38 1.68 13.49 -0.11
C PRO A 38 0.88 14.77 0.22
N PHE A 39 -0.37 14.63 0.66
CA PHE A 39 -1.26 15.76 0.97
C PHE A 39 -1.22 16.16 2.45
N CYS A 40 -1.34 15.19 3.36
CA CYS A 40 -1.41 15.46 4.80
C CYS A 40 -0.16 14.99 5.57
N GLY A 41 0.75 14.26 4.93
CA GLY A 41 1.96 13.72 5.57
C GLY A 41 1.71 12.53 6.50
N ASN A 42 0.49 11.99 6.57
CA ASN A 42 0.21 10.82 7.40
C ASN A 42 0.85 9.56 6.82
N MET A 43 1.42 8.73 7.70
CA MET A 43 2.11 7.50 7.33
C MET A 43 1.14 6.46 6.78
N VAL A 44 1.51 5.82 5.66
CA VAL A 44 0.75 4.71 5.08
C VAL A 44 1.27 3.39 5.62
N GLU A 45 0.75 2.99 6.78
CA GLU A 45 1.17 1.76 7.46
C GLU A 45 0.91 0.49 6.65
N ASP A 46 -0.11 0.50 5.78
CA ASP A 46 -0.58 -0.71 5.08
C ASP A 46 0.30 -1.12 3.89
N LEU A 47 1.14 -0.23 3.35
CA LEU A 47 2.03 -0.55 2.22
C LEU A 47 3.17 -1.49 2.60
N THR A 48 3.55 -1.50 3.88
CA THR A 48 4.58 -2.42 4.41
C THR A 48 4.09 -3.87 4.50
N ARG A 49 2.79 -4.11 4.32
CA ARG A 49 2.17 -5.45 4.39
C ARG A 49 1.89 -6.05 3.01
N GLY A 50 2.21 -5.33 1.93
CA GLY A 50 1.98 -5.74 0.54
C GLY A 50 2.58 -7.09 0.15
N ASP A 51 3.60 -7.58 0.87
CA ASP A 51 4.23 -8.88 0.65
C ASP A 51 4.15 -9.84 1.87
N ARG A 52 3.43 -9.48 2.94
CA ARG A 52 3.33 -10.31 4.16
C ARG A 52 2.04 -11.09 4.31
N TYR A 53 1.17 -11.08 3.30
CA TYR A 53 0.06 -12.04 3.19
C TYR A 53 0.42 -13.23 2.27
N ASN A 54 1.69 -13.63 2.27
CA ASN A 54 2.12 -14.99 1.89
C ASN A 54 2.84 -15.66 3.07
N ASP A 55 2.27 -15.53 4.27
CA ASP A 55 2.52 -16.43 5.38
C ASP A 55 1.18 -16.55 6.13
N GLU A 56 0.84 -17.75 6.59
CA GLU A 56 -0.46 -18.10 7.22
C GLU A 56 -1.64 -18.54 6.32
N ASN A 57 -1.37 -19.24 5.21
CA ASN A 57 -2.23 -20.39 4.86
C ASN A 57 -1.54 -21.73 5.19
N SER A 58 -0.64 -21.69 6.17
CA SER A 58 -0.08 -22.85 6.88
C SER A 58 -0.89 -23.13 8.15
N TRP A 59 -2.20 -23.27 8.01
CA TRP A 59 -3.05 -23.86 9.04
C TRP A 59 -3.58 -25.19 8.50
N ASN A 60 -2.67 -26.16 8.50
CA ASN A 60 -2.83 -27.62 8.68
C ASN A 60 -4.08 -28.30 8.10
#